data_AF-A0A7K1T079-F1
#
_entry.id   AF-A0A7K1T079-F1
#
_cell.length_a   1.000
_cell.length_b   1.000
_cell.length_c   1.000
_cell.angle_alpha   90.00
_cell.angle_beta   90.00
_cell.angle_gamma   90.00
#
_symmetry.space_group_name_H-M   'P 1'
#
loop_
_entity.id
_entity.type
_entity.pdbx_description
1 polymer ?
#
loop_
_entity_poly.entity_id
_entity_poly.type
_entity_poly.pdbx_seq_one_letter_code
_entity_poly.pdbx_strand_id
1 'polypeptide(L)'
;MEKEPGEFTSSRFLNEPVTQLLLKYDVNYTTIMCVRAQSETHKISIEEYIKTYKVRDMLKWRNLGMKKVYAIAEALEKEGYCLFF
;
A
#
# COMPACT_ATOMS: atom_id res chain seq x y z
N MET A 1 -25.37 8.30 -8.84
CA MET A 1 -24.20 9.20 -8.70
C MET A 1 -23.30 8.62 -7.64
N GLU A 2 -22.37 7.77 -8.06
CA GLU A 2 -21.30 7.30 -7.20
C GLU A 2 -20.40 8.51 -6.95
N LYS A 3 -20.14 8.83 -5.67
CA LYS A 3 -19.28 9.96 -5.31
C LYS A 3 -17.89 9.68 -5.88
N GLU A 4 -17.42 10.57 -6.76
CA GLU A 4 -16.02 10.57 -7.17
C GLU A 4 -15.15 10.62 -5.90
N PRO A 5 -14.07 9.81 -5.83
CA PRO A 5 -13.20 9.81 -4.66
C PRO A 5 -12.61 11.22 -4.55
N GLY A 6 -13.16 12.00 -3.61
CA GLY A 6 -12.82 13.40 -3.42
C GLY A 6 -11.31 13.58 -3.38
N GLU A 7 -10.84 14.53 -4.19
CA GLU A 7 -9.48 15.04 -4.23
C GLU A 7 -9.02 15.40 -2.81
N PHE A 8 -8.37 14.45 -2.13
CA PHE A 8 -7.58 14.75 -0.93
C PHE A 8 -6.20 15.20 -1.39
N THR A 9 -6.12 16.43 -1.89
CA THR A 9 -4.90 17.13 -2.33
C THR A 9 -4.05 17.61 -1.16
N SER A 10 -3.79 16.77 -0.16
CA SER A 10 -2.64 17.04 0.71
C SER A 10 -1.45 16.36 0.07
N SER A 11 -0.70 17.15 -0.71
CA SER A 11 0.52 16.77 -1.43
C SER A 11 1.54 16.03 -0.55
N ARG A 12 1.49 16.22 0.77
CA ARG A 12 2.33 15.50 1.73
C ARG A 12 2.05 14.00 1.80
N PHE A 13 0.83 13.57 1.49
CA PHE A 13 0.39 12.18 1.65
C PHE A 13 0.49 11.35 0.38
N LEU A 14 0.51 12.00 -0.79
CA LEU A 14 0.71 11.30 -2.05
C LEU A 14 2.17 10.89 -2.22
N ASN A 15 3.14 11.56 -1.59
CA ASN A 15 4.57 11.33 -1.89
C ASN A 15 5.23 10.12 -1.18
N GLU A 16 4.48 9.20 -0.56
CA GLU A 16 5.07 7.97 -0.03
C GLU A 16 5.36 6.99 -1.19
N PRO A 17 6.59 6.46 -1.32
CA PRO A 17 6.97 5.58 -2.44
C PRO A 17 6.04 4.38 -2.62
N VAL A 18 5.63 3.73 -1.53
CA VAL A 18 4.74 2.57 -1.57
C VAL A 18 3.34 2.99 -2.03
N THR A 19 2.76 4.05 -1.46
CA THR A 19 1.47 4.58 -1.91
C THR A 19 1.50 4.98 -3.39
N GLN A 20 2.57 5.63 -3.86
CA GLN A 20 2.72 5.98 -5.28
C GLN A 20 2.73 4.75 -6.19
N LEU A 21 3.46 3.71 -5.81
CA LEU A 21 3.50 2.45 -6.54
C LEU A 21 2.11 1.79 -6.60
N LEU A 22 1.39 1.76 -5.46
CA LEU A 22 0.05 1.17 -5.41
C LEU A 22 -0.96 1.97 -6.24
N LEU A 23 -0.85 3.30 -6.26
CA LEU A 23 -1.65 4.16 -7.14
C LEU A 23 -1.32 3.94 -8.61
N LYS A 24 -0.03 3.82 -8.96
CA LYS A 24 0.44 3.57 -10.34
C LYS A 24 -0.15 2.30 -10.94
N TYR A 25 -0.44 1.30 -10.11
CA TYR A 25 -0.98 0.00 -10.53
C TYR A 25 -2.44 -0.22 -10.14
N ASP A 26 -3.21 0.86 -9.94
CA ASP A 26 -4.66 0.83 -9.72
C ASP A 26 -5.12 -0.05 -8.53
N VAL A 27 -4.28 -0.16 -7.50
CA VAL A 27 -4.66 -0.89 -6.29
C VAL A 27 -5.80 -0.15 -5.60
N ASN A 28 -6.82 -0.90 -5.17
CA ASN A 28 -8.03 -0.32 -4.58
C ASN A 28 -7.71 0.67 -3.45
N TYR A 29 -8.37 1.83 -3.46
CA TYR A 29 -8.16 2.89 -2.49
C TYR A 29 -8.24 2.43 -1.03
N THR A 30 -9.17 1.54 -0.69
CA THR A 30 -9.30 1.01 0.68
C THR A 30 -8.10 0.17 1.11
N THR A 31 -7.40 -0.47 0.17
CA THR A 31 -6.15 -1.18 0.42
C THR A 31 -5.02 -0.19 0.68
N ILE A 32 -4.92 0.86 -0.13
CA ILE A 32 -3.93 1.93 0.05
C ILE A 32 -4.11 2.60 1.42
N MET A 33 -5.34 2.89 1.83
CA MET A 33 -5.60 3.46 3.15
C MET A 33 -5.23 2.49 4.30
N CYS A 34 -5.41 1.18 4.13
CA CYS A 34 -4.93 0.19 5.11
C CYS A 34 -3.41 0.17 5.23
N VAL A 35 -2.69 0.29 4.11
CA VAL A 35 -1.22 0.39 4.10
C VAL A 35 -0.79 1.65 4.81
N ARG A 36 -1.38 2.79 4.47
CA ARG A 36 -1.07 4.09 5.06
C ARG A 36 -1.33 4.15 6.56
N ALA A 37 -2.45 3.61 7.03
CA ALA A 37 -2.76 3.57 8.46
C ALA A 37 -1.73 2.78 9.29
N GLN A 38 -0.92 1.93 8.64
CA GLN A 38 0.12 1.13 9.28
C GLN A 38 1.53 1.67 9.00
N SER A 39 1.74 2.34 7.86
CA SER A 39 3.00 3.02 7.52
C SER A 39 3.07 4.47 8.01
N GLU A 40 2.08 4.92 8.81
CA GLU A 40 1.72 6.32 9.10
C GLU A 40 2.80 7.17 9.81
N THR A 41 4.04 6.71 9.88
CA THR A 41 5.14 7.41 10.55
C THR A 41 6.44 7.51 9.75
N HIS A 42 6.63 6.81 8.63
CA HIS A 42 7.96 6.76 8.01
C HIS A 42 7.88 6.87 6.48
N LYS A 43 8.67 7.78 5.92
CA LYS A 43 8.99 7.84 4.48
C LYS A 43 9.89 6.66 4.09
N ILE A 44 9.46 5.44 4.42
CA ILE A 44 10.20 4.22 4.10
C ILE A 44 10.27 4.05 2.59
N SER A 45 11.43 3.62 2.11
CA SER A 45 11.57 3.18 0.73
C SER A 45 10.75 1.89 0.51
N ILE A 46 10.51 1.54 -0.75
CA ILE A 46 9.86 0.26 -1.09
C ILE A 46 10.68 -0.92 -0.54
N GLU A 47 12.01 -0.82 -0.58
CA GLU A 47 12.91 -1.85 -0.05
C GLU A 47 12.80 -2.00 1.47
N GLU A 48 12.69 -0.89 2.20
CA GLU A 48 12.51 -0.91 3.64
C GLU A 48 11.12 -1.41 4.02
N TYR A 49 10.10 -1.09 3.23
CA TYR A 49 8.75 -1.61 3.38
C TYR A 49 8.72 -3.14 3.31
N ILE A 50 9.27 -3.74 2.25
CA ILE A 50 9.24 -5.21 2.08
C ILE A 50 10.12 -5.96 3.09
N LYS A 51 11.14 -5.30 3.64
CA LYS A 51 11.97 -5.85 4.73
C LYS A 51 11.25 -5.79 6.08
N THR A 52 10.52 -4.70 6.33
CA THR A 52 9.82 -4.46 7.60
C THR A 52 8.55 -5.27 7.70
N TYR A 53 7.80 -5.38 6.60
CA TYR A 53 6.45 -5.94 6.62
C TYR A 53 6.37 -7.21 5.77
N LYS A 54 6.34 -8.35 6.46
CA LYS A 54 6.07 -9.64 5.85
C LYS A 54 4.57 -9.83 5.61
N VAL A 55 4.21 -10.73 4.70
CA VAL A 55 2.81 -11.11 4.42
C VAL A 55 2.08 -11.48 5.72
N ARG A 56 2.73 -12.27 6.59
CA ARG A 56 2.17 -12.66 7.88
C ARG A 56 1.82 -11.47 8.77
N ASP A 57 2.65 -10.43 8.76
CA ASP A 57 2.44 -9.24 9.59
C ASP A 57 1.37 -8.35 8.98
N MET A 58 1.36 -8.20 7.66
CA MET A 58 0.32 -7.50 6.92
C MET A 58 -1.06 -8.12 7.14
N LEU A 59 -1.18 -9.44 7.20
CA LEU A 59 -2.45 -10.14 7.48
C LEU A 59 -2.99 -9.88 8.90
N LYS A 60 -2.16 -9.40 9.83
CA LYS A 60 -2.61 -8.96 11.16
C LYS A 60 -3.17 -7.54 11.15
N TRP A 61 -2.97 -6.78 10.07
CA TRP A 61 -3.42 -5.40 10.00
C TRP A 61 -4.94 -5.33 9.88
N ARG A 62 -5.50 -4.35 10.59
CA ARG A 62 -6.94 -4.11 10.56
C ARG A 62 -7.41 -3.83 9.13
N ASN A 63 -8.41 -4.58 8.69
CA ASN A 63 -9.05 -4.46 7.37
C ASN A 63 -8.15 -4.78 6.16
N LEU A 64 -6.99 -5.44 6.37
CA LEU A 64 -6.10 -5.91 5.30
C LEU A 64 -6.13 -7.45 5.21
N GLY A 65 -7.14 -7.97 4.50
CA GLY A 65 -7.28 -9.41 4.25
C GLY A 65 -6.41 -9.91 3.09
N MET A 66 -6.36 -11.23 2.92
CA MET A 66 -5.47 -11.90 1.95
C MET A 66 -5.61 -11.38 0.51
N LYS A 67 -6.84 -11.14 0.03
CA LYS A 67 -7.07 -10.54 -1.30
C LYS A 67 -6.39 -9.19 -1.48
N LYS A 68 -6.38 -8.35 -0.44
CA LYS A 68 -5.73 -7.04 -0.48
C LYS A 68 -4.20 -7.15 -0.42
N VAL A 69 -3.69 -8.12 0.36
CA VAL A 69 -2.25 -8.40 0.41
C VAL A 69 -1.75 -8.92 -0.94
N TYR A 70 -2.52 -9.78 -1.62
CA TYR A 70 -2.20 -10.21 -2.99
C TYR A 70 -2.15 -9.02 -3.96
N ALA A 71 -3.13 -8.12 -3.92
CA ALA A 71 -3.10 -6.93 -4.78
C ALA A 71 -1.86 -6.04 -4.53
N ILE A 72 -1.39 -5.94 -3.29
CA ILE A 72 -0.14 -5.25 -2.96
C ILE A 72 1.06 -6.00 -3.53
N ALA A 73 1.10 -7.33 -3.37
CA ALA A 73 2.17 -8.18 -3.90
C ALA A 73 2.28 -8.06 -5.43
N GLU A 74 1.16 -8.18 -6.15
CA GLU A 74 1.12 -8.03 -7.61
C GLU A 74 1.64 -6.67 -8.08
N ALA A 75 1.31 -5.59 -7.36
CA ALA A 75 1.82 -4.25 -7.69
C ALA A 75 3.33 -4.14 -7.46
N LEU A 76 3.86 -4.74 -6.39
CA LEU A 76 5.29 -4.77 -6.08
C LEU A 76 6.08 -5.61 -7.10
N GLU A 77 5.52 -6.74 -7.53
CA GLU A 77 6.12 -7.63 -8.53
C GLU A 77 6.31 -6.97 -9.88
N LYS A 78 5.41 -6.04 -10.27
CA LYS A 78 5.54 -5.25 -11.50
C LYS A 78 6.77 -4.34 -11.51
N GLU A 79 7.32 -4.00 -10.35
CA GLU A 79 8.58 -3.24 -10.19
C GLU A 79 9.77 -4.15 -9.83
N GLY A 80 9.58 -5.47 -9.84
CA GLY A 80 10.63 -6.44 -9.50
C GLY A 80 10.84 -6.66 -8.01
N TYR A 81 9.93 -6.19 -7.15
CA TYR A 81 9.97 -6.46 -5.71
C TYR A 81 9.08 -7.65 -5.35
N CYS A 82 9.36 -8.30 -4.21
CA CYS A 82 8.60 -9.44 -3.74
C CYS A 82 8.34 -9.32 -2.22
N LEU A 83 7.13 -9.68 -1.79
CA LEU A 83 6.80 -9.80 -0.37
C LEU A 83 7.17 -11.19 0.15
N PHE A 84 7.83 -11.21 1.30
CA PHE A 84 8.22 -12.46 1.96
C PHE A 84 7.16 -12.92 2.97
N PHE A 85 6.99 -14.24 3.10
CA PHE A 85 6.02 -14.85 4.01
C PHE A 85 6.50 -14.91 5.47
#